data_AF-A0A3N0EU53-F1
#
_entry.id   AF-A0A3N0EU53-F1
#
_cell.length_a   1.000
_cell.length_b   1.000
_cell.length_c   1.000
_cell.angle_alpha   90.00
_cell.angle_beta   90.00
_cell.angle_gamma   90.00
#
_symmetry.space_group_name_H-M   'P 1'
#
loop_
_entity.id
_entity.type
_entity.pdbx_description
1 polymer ?
#
loop_
_entity_poly.entity_id
_entity_poly.type
_entity_poly.pdbx_seq_one_letter_code
_entity_poly.pdbx_strand_id
1 'polypeptide(L)'
;MKRVIVDYKKLTNEILTLLVEKYPDGYGDDDIIRFKNANNETVEALEVRTEDAVYLVKVSTRLANTMENFDEDEDDFDSGDVSSSVEIPDDPEEDEE
;
A
#
# COMPACT_ATOMS: atom_id res chain seq x y z
N MET A 1 -10.17 -2.00 -13.24
CA MET A 1 -8.82 -1.85 -12.62
C MET A 1 -8.91 -2.26 -11.17
N LYS A 2 -8.02 -3.14 -10.71
CA LYS A 2 -8.05 -3.66 -9.33
C LYS A 2 -7.36 -2.67 -8.39
N ARG A 3 -7.94 -2.43 -7.23
CA ARG A 3 -7.35 -1.62 -6.14
C ARG A 3 -6.94 -2.55 -5.02
N VAL A 4 -5.68 -2.52 -4.63
CA VAL A 4 -5.12 -3.39 -3.60
C VAL A 4 -4.60 -2.53 -2.46
N ILE A 5 -5.16 -2.71 -1.26
CA ILE A 5 -4.66 -2.04 -0.06
C ILE A 5 -3.58 -2.92 0.56
N VAL A 6 -2.38 -2.38 0.71
CA VAL A 6 -1.21 -3.11 1.21
C VAL A 6 -0.76 -2.43 2.50
N ASP A 7 -0.80 -3.19 3.59
CA ASP A 7 -0.20 -2.79 4.86
C ASP A 7 1.31 -3.01 4.81
N TYR A 8 2.06 -2.27 5.64
CA TYR A 8 3.50 -2.48 5.84
C TYR A 8 3.88 -3.96 6.05
N LYS A 9 3.04 -4.73 6.76
CA LYS A 9 3.28 -6.16 7.02
C LYS A 9 3.14 -7.06 5.80
N LYS A 10 2.46 -6.59 4.76
CA LYS A 10 2.19 -7.31 3.51
C LYS A 10 2.95 -6.69 2.33
N LEU A 11 3.88 -5.80 2.65
CA LEU A 11 4.61 -5.02 1.67
C LEU A 11 5.69 -5.91 1.06
N THR A 12 5.60 -6.13 -0.25
CA THR A 12 6.62 -6.86 -0.99
C THR A 12 7.75 -5.91 -1.36
N ASN A 13 8.97 -6.44 -1.50
CA ASN A 13 10.14 -5.63 -1.88
C ASN A 13 9.91 -4.86 -3.19
N GLU A 14 9.13 -5.42 -4.11
CA GLU A 14 8.73 -4.76 -5.36
C GLU A 14 7.97 -3.44 -5.12
N ILE A 15 6.98 -3.44 -4.22
CA ILE A 15 6.20 -2.24 -3.90
C ILE A 15 7.05 -1.21 -3.14
N LEU A 16 7.96 -1.67 -2.28
CA LEU A 16 8.88 -0.78 -1.58
C LEU A 16 9.83 -0.09 -2.54
N THR A 17 10.40 -0.85 -3.48
CA THR A 17 11.28 -0.33 -4.53
C THR A 17 10.54 0.73 -5.35
N LEU A 18 9.31 0.44 -5.78
CA LEU A 18 8.48 1.42 -6.50
C LEU A 18 8.21 2.70 -5.70
N LEU A 19 8.04 2.60 -4.38
CA LEU A 19 7.89 3.76 -3.52
C LEU A 19 9.18 4.58 -3.44
N VAL A 20 10.34 3.94 -3.25
CA VAL A 20 11.64 4.61 -3.16
C VAL A 20 12.02 5.25 -4.51
N GLU A 21 11.79 4.55 -5.63
CA GLU A 21 12.04 5.09 -6.97
C GLU A 21 11.13 6.28 -7.30
N LYS A 22 9.87 6.25 -6.85
CA LYS A 22 8.91 7.34 -7.07
C LYS A 22 9.14 8.52 -6.14
N TYR A 23 9.59 8.26 -4.91
CA TYR A 23 9.80 9.22 -3.85
C TYR A 23 11.23 9.15 -3.30
N PRO A 24 12.26 9.45 -4.13
CA PRO A 24 13.66 9.35 -3.72
C PRO A 24 14.04 10.37 -2.64
N ASP A 25 13.36 11.52 -2.62
CA ASP A 25 13.49 12.57 -1.61
C ASP A 25 12.51 12.39 -0.44
N GLY A 26 11.81 11.25 -0.38
CA GLY A 26 10.70 11.00 0.53
C GLY A 26 9.34 11.52 0.03
N TYR A 27 8.29 11.29 0.81
CA TYR A 27 6.92 11.69 0.50
C TYR A 27 6.45 12.82 1.43
N GLY A 28 5.65 13.75 0.91
CA GLY A 28 5.05 14.82 1.69
C GLY A 28 3.61 14.51 2.10
N ASP A 29 3.01 15.37 2.93
CA ASP A 29 1.57 15.28 3.26
C ASP A 29 0.67 15.39 2.01
N ASP A 30 1.13 16.05 0.95
CA ASP A 30 0.40 16.20 -0.33
C ASP A 30 0.30 14.88 -1.10
N ASP A 31 1.26 13.97 -0.89
CA ASP A 31 1.30 12.63 -1.50
C ASP A 31 0.44 11.61 -0.75
N ILE A 32 0.07 11.92 0.50
CA ILE A 32 -0.68 11.01 1.37
C ILE A 32 -2.17 11.10 1.06
N ILE A 33 -2.73 9.98 0.61
CA ILE A 33 -4.17 9.83 0.47
C ILE A 33 -4.78 9.50 1.83
N ARG A 34 -5.61 10.42 2.32
CA ARG A 34 -6.44 10.24 3.51
C ARG A 34 -7.85 9.81 3.13
N PHE A 35 -8.24 8.62 3.57
CA PHE A 35 -9.60 8.11 3.37
C PHE A 35 -10.13 7.45 4.64
N LYS A 36 -11.45 7.30 4.74
CA LYS A 36 -12.07 6.54 5.83
C LYS A 36 -12.30 5.10 5.39
N ASN A 37 -11.87 4.13 6.20
CA ASN A 37 -12.15 2.73 5.95
C ASN A 37 -13.60 2.35 6.36
N ALA A 38 -13.98 1.09 6.16
CA ALA A 38 -15.29 0.56 6.55
C ALA A 38 -15.59 0.68 8.06
N ASN A 39 -14.57 0.79 8.91
CA ASN A 39 -14.70 1.02 10.35
C ASN A 39 -14.78 2.51 10.72
N ASN A 40 -14.87 3.40 9.72
CA ASN A 40 -14.93 4.84 9.92
C ASN A 40 -13.64 5.45 10.51
N GLU A 41 -12.53 4.70 10.43
CA GLU A 41 -11.19 5.12 10.85
C GLU A 41 -10.49 5.86 9.72
N THR A 42 -9.75 6.92 10.05
CA THR A 42 -8.92 7.64 9.07
C THR A 42 -7.68 6.81 8.77
N VAL A 43 -7.54 6.40 7.51
CA VAL A 43 -6.39 5.68 6.99
C VAL A 43 -5.61 6.60 6.06
N GLU A 44 -4.28 6.56 6.21
CA GLU A 44 -3.32 7.32 5.43
C GLU A 44 -2.54 6.33 4.56
N ALA A 45 -2.51 6.55 3.24
CA ALA A 45 -1.83 5.67 2.31
C ALA A 45 -1.17 6.41 1.15
N LEU A 46 -0.06 5.89 0.65
CA LEU A 46 0.59 6.35 -0.58
C LEU A 46 0.04 5.55 -1.77
N GLU A 47 -0.28 6.24 -2.85
CA GLU A 47 -0.77 5.60 -4.08
C GLU A 47 0.38 5.30 -5.05
N VAL A 48 0.51 4.02 -5.39
CA VAL A 48 1.43 3.53 -6.42
C VAL A 48 0.61 2.87 -7.52
N ARG A 49 0.72 3.39 -8.74
CA ARG A 49 0.01 2.85 -9.91
C ARG A 49 0.98 1.98 -10.70
N THR A 50 0.62 0.73 -10.92
CA THR A 50 1.29 -0.15 -11.89
C THR A 50 0.38 -0.39 -13.09
N GLU A 51 0.89 -1.07 -14.12
CA GLU A 51 0.11 -1.39 -15.32
C GLU A 51 -1.07 -2.33 -15.02
N ASP A 52 -0.94 -3.19 -14.00
CA ASP A 52 -1.93 -4.19 -13.61
C ASP A 52 -2.90 -3.72 -12.50
N ALA A 53 -2.43 -2.94 -11.53
CA ALA A 53 -3.20 -2.59 -10.33
C ALA A 53 -2.80 -1.25 -9.72
N VAL A 54 -3.69 -0.71 -8.88
CA VAL A 54 -3.42 0.46 -8.04
C VAL A 54 -3.20 -0.02 -6.61
N TYR A 55 -1.99 0.19 -6.10
CA TYR A 55 -1.61 -0.14 -4.74
C TYR A 55 -1.75 1.08 -3.83
N LEU A 56 -2.46 0.89 -2.72
CA LEU A 56 -2.59 1.88 -1.65
C LEU A 56 -1.78 1.37 -0.46
N VAL A 57 -0.57 1.90 -0.32
CA VAL A 57 0.37 1.46 0.71
C VAL A 57 0.12 2.25 1.98
N LYS A 58 -0.37 1.59 3.03
CA LYS A 58 -0.71 2.27 4.28
C LYS A 58 0.53 2.83 4.94
N VAL A 59 0.55 4.15 5.12
CA VAL A 59 1.59 4.84 5.86
C VAL A 59 1.35 4.59 7.34
N SER A 60 2.30 3.95 7.98
CA SER A 60 2.39 3.83 9.43
C SER A 60 3.74 4.36 9.86
N THR A 61 3.90 4.72 11.14
CA THR A 61 5.18 5.20 11.70
C THR A 61 6.36 4.28 11.39
N ARG A 62 6.12 2.99 11.20
CA ARG A 62 7.14 2.00 10.80
C ARG A 62 7.60 2.13 9.34
N LEU A 63 6.70 2.46 8.41
CA LEU A 63 7.05 2.62 7.00
C LEU A 63 8.02 3.80 6.82
N ALA A 64 7.73 4.93 7.46
CA ALA A 64 8.62 6.10 7.43
C ALA A 64 10.04 5.74 7.89
N ASN A 65 10.15 4.98 8.99
CA ASN A 65 11.43 4.53 9.52
C ASN A 65 12.14 3.54 8.59
N THR A 66 11.42 2.57 8.03
CA THR A 66 12.01 1.63 7.06
C THR A 66 12.46 2.33 5.78
N MET A 67 11.74 3.34 5.30
CA MET A 67 12.10 4.07 4.08
C MET A 67 13.36 4.93 4.28
N GLU A 68 13.57 5.47 5.48
CA GLU A 68 14.82 6.15 5.86
C GLU A 68 16.01 5.18 6.03
N ASN A 69 15.76 3.96 6.51
CA ASN A 69 16.81 2.98 6.82
C ASN A 69 17.03 1.92 5.71
N PHE A 70 16.23 1.95 4.64
CA PHE A 70 16.31 0.95 3.55
C PHE A 70 17.67 0.98 2.82
N ASP A 71 18.40 2.09 2.91
CA ASP A 71 19.76 2.23 2.35
C ASP A 71 20.83 1.49 3.19
N GLU A 72 20.59 1.16 4.46
CA GLU A 72 21.63 0.69 5.39
C GLU A 72 21.51 -0.78 5.87
N ASP A 73 20.35 -1.44 5.80
CA ASP A 73 20.20 -2.82 6.29
C ASP A 73 19.27 -3.67 5.39
N GLU A 74 19.88 -4.45 4.48
CA GLU A 74 19.24 -5.37 3.52
C GLU A 74 18.62 -6.64 4.18
N ASP A 75 18.56 -6.74 5.52
CA ASP A 75 18.38 -8.02 6.23
C ASP A 75 17.10 -8.19 7.08
N ASP A 76 16.20 -7.19 7.22
CA ASP A 76 15.04 -7.30 8.14
C ASP A 76 13.66 -7.57 7.47
N PHE A 77 13.63 -7.98 6.20
CA PHE A 77 12.39 -8.47 5.57
C PHE A 77 12.22 -9.99 5.77
N ASP A 78 12.36 -10.49 7.00
CA ASP A 78 12.05 -11.89 7.32
C ASP A 78 10.54 -12.08 7.60
N SER A 79 9.92 -12.76 6.64
CA SER A 79 8.94 -13.83 6.84
C SER A 79 7.73 -13.57 7.74
N GLY A 80 6.58 -13.33 7.08
CA GLY A 80 5.27 -13.35 7.70
C GLY A 80 4.21 -13.91 6.76
N ASP A 81 4.35 -15.20 6.44
CA ASP A 81 3.35 -16.06 5.78
C ASP A 81 1.91 -15.74 6.22
N VAL A 82 1.05 -15.37 5.26
CA VAL A 82 -0.38 -15.74 5.29
C VAL A 82 -1.04 -15.41 3.95
N SER A 83 -1.19 -16.47 3.16
CA SER A 83 -2.20 -16.66 2.13
C SER A 83 -3.56 -16.10 2.57
N SER A 84 -3.97 -14.96 2.00
CA SER A 84 -5.38 -14.62 1.85
C SER A 84 -5.54 -13.55 0.79
N SER A 85 -5.51 -13.99 -0.47
CA SER A 85 -6.19 -13.27 -1.55
C SER A 85 -7.68 -13.37 -1.26
N VAL A 86 -8.24 -12.38 -0.54
CA VAL A 86 -9.69 -12.22 -0.48
C VAL A 86 -10.10 -11.63 -1.82
N GLU A 87 -10.48 -12.53 -2.74
CA GLU A 87 -11.30 -12.16 -3.89
C GLU A 87 -12.64 -11.66 -3.35
N ILE A 88 -12.83 -10.34 -3.39
CA ILE A 88 -14.14 -9.73 -3.22
C ILE A 88 -14.90 -10.05 -4.53
N PRO A 89 -16.03 -10.77 -4.49
CA PRO A 89 -16.84 -10.96 -5.69
C PRO A 89 -17.32 -9.59 -6.19
N ASP A 90 -16.99 -9.30 -7.44
CA ASP A 90 -17.51 -8.17 -8.22
C ASP A 90 -19.00 -8.45 -8.43
N ASP A 91 -19.85 -7.69 -7.75
CA ASP A 91 -21.30 -7.75 -7.94
C ASP A 91 -21.70 -6.58 -8.87
N PRO A 92 -22.09 -6.85 -10.12
CA PRO A 92 -22.78 -5.88 -10.95
C PRO A 92 -24.29 -6.02 -10.70
N GLU A 93 -24.85 -5.31 -9.72
CA GLU A 93 -26.31 -5.13 -9.71
C GLU A 93 -26.68 -4.12 -10.79
N GLU A 94 -27.35 -4.69 -11.81
CA GLU A 94 -27.89 -4.06 -12.99
C GLU A 94 -28.89 -2.94 -12.68
N ASP A 95 -28.85 -1.93 -13.54
CA ASP A 95 -29.79 -0.83 -13.66
C ASP A 95 -31.11 -1.38 -14.26
N GLU A 96 -32.15 -1.52 -13.45
CA GLU A 96 -33.55 -1.62 -13.91
C GLU A 96 -34.43 -0.78 -12.98
N GLU A 97 -34.82 0.43 -13.42
CA GLU A 97 -36.21 0.91 -13.63
C GLU A 97 -36.25 2.28 -14.34
#